data_AF-A0A1Y1KVV3-F1
#
_entry.id   AF-A0A1Y1KVV3-F1
#
_cell.length_a   1.000
_cell.length_b   1.000
_cell.length_c   1.000
_cell.angle_alpha   90.00
_cell.angle_beta   90.00
_cell.angle_gamma   90.00
#
_symmetry.space_group_name_H-M   'P 1'
#
loop_
_entity.id
_entity.type
_entity.pdbx_description
1 polymer ?
#
loop_
_entity_poly.entity_id
_entity_poly.type
_entity_poly.pdbx_seq_one_letter_code
_entity_poly.pdbx_strand_id
1 'polypeptide(L)'
;FASQHSLGTLSLNLKDYEGIIVSIRGPDKADGKKYALTLKNEILPPRDDGREQSTVSWEAEFVAKKPGDVKLRWADFKPTYRGREKKDAGELNLGDIKRVGLMMRSFFGEQEGDFELHLFSISAFKLVPYETDSVDGDEKQHLKAPHVGSEESAGKEKWWKSLLCGLV
;
A
#
# COMPACT_ATOMS: atom_id res chain seq x y z
N PHE A 1 -3.39 20.08 -15.37
CA PHE A 1 -2.34 19.46 -14.53
C PHE A 1 -2.54 19.91 -13.10
N ALA A 2 -2.18 19.09 -12.12
CA ALA A 2 -2.19 19.46 -10.71
C ALA A 2 -1.14 18.65 -9.93
N SER A 3 -0.66 19.19 -8.83
CA SER A 3 0.23 18.49 -7.90
C SER A 3 -0.11 18.92 -6.48
N GLN A 4 -0.19 17.96 -5.58
CA GLN A 4 -0.31 18.20 -4.14
C GLN A 4 0.76 17.38 -3.40
N HIS A 5 1.07 17.76 -2.17
CA HIS A 5 1.96 16.98 -1.31
C HIS A 5 1.67 17.21 0.17
N SER A 6 2.24 16.34 1.01
CA SER A 6 2.20 16.45 2.47
C SER A 6 2.62 17.85 2.94
N LEU A 7 1.92 18.36 3.96
CA LEU A 7 2.28 19.61 4.61
C LEU A 7 3.58 19.43 5.43
N GLY A 8 4.44 20.44 5.37
CA GLY A 8 5.72 20.44 6.08
C GLY A 8 6.72 19.38 5.59
N THR A 9 7.63 19.01 6.49
CA THR A 9 8.66 17.99 6.27
C THR A 9 8.35 16.78 7.14
N LEU A 10 8.26 15.62 6.51
CA LEU A 10 8.05 14.33 7.18
C LEU A 10 9.39 13.73 7.64
N SER A 11 9.30 12.64 8.41
CA SER A 11 10.45 11.82 8.82
C SER A 11 10.02 10.35 8.90
N LEU A 12 9.41 9.83 7.83
CA LEU A 12 8.87 8.47 7.82
C LEU A 12 9.98 7.44 7.59
N ASN A 13 10.03 6.43 8.47
CA ASN A 13 10.80 5.21 8.25
C ASN A 13 9.85 4.11 7.75
N LEU A 14 10.06 3.66 6.51
CA LEU A 14 9.28 2.66 5.79
C LEU A 14 10.12 1.41 5.43
N LYS A 15 11.31 1.24 6.02
CA LYS A 15 12.22 0.12 5.70
C LYS A 15 11.59 -1.27 5.81
N ASP A 16 10.70 -1.44 6.80
CA ASP A 16 10.09 -2.75 7.10
C ASP A 16 8.81 -3.02 6.30
N TYR A 17 8.55 -2.25 5.23
CA TYR A 17 7.36 -2.33 4.39
C TYR A 17 7.75 -2.71 2.95
N GLU A 18 6.77 -3.17 2.18
CA GLU A 18 6.93 -3.65 0.79
C GLU A 18 6.60 -2.59 -0.27
N GLY A 19 5.89 -1.54 0.15
CA GLY A 19 5.39 -0.50 -0.74
C GLY A 19 4.26 0.33 -0.12
N ILE A 20 3.57 1.07 -0.98
CA ILE A 20 2.42 1.91 -0.67
C ILE A 20 1.15 1.33 -1.32
N ILE A 21 0.03 1.37 -0.60
CA ILE A 21 -1.33 1.28 -1.15
C ILE A 21 -1.85 2.70 -1.35
N VAL A 22 -2.34 2.98 -2.55
CA VAL A 22 -3.23 4.11 -2.83
C VAL A 22 -4.65 3.54 -2.90
N SER A 23 -5.47 3.84 -1.88
CA SER A 23 -6.84 3.33 -1.80
C SER A 23 -7.80 4.34 -2.43
N ILE A 24 -8.31 4.01 -3.61
CA ILE A 24 -9.24 4.86 -4.37
C ILE A 24 -10.63 4.70 -3.79
N ARG A 25 -11.23 5.80 -3.35
CA ARG A 25 -12.54 5.80 -2.69
C ARG A 25 -13.65 5.39 -3.65
N GLY A 26 -14.60 4.61 -3.12
CA GLY A 26 -15.91 4.36 -3.73
C GLY A 26 -17.05 4.95 -2.89
N PRO A 27 -18.31 4.72 -3.28
CA PRO A 27 -18.76 3.83 -4.35
C PRO A 27 -18.64 4.43 -5.77
N ASP A 28 -18.43 5.74 -5.88
CA ASP A 28 -18.42 6.44 -7.17
C ASP A 28 -17.33 5.95 -8.12
N LYS A 29 -17.58 6.05 -9.43
CA LYS A 29 -16.66 5.57 -10.45
C LYS A 29 -15.42 6.49 -10.52
N ALA A 30 -14.24 5.91 -10.31
CA ALA A 30 -12.97 6.58 -10.55
C ALA A 30 -12.82 7.02 -12.03
N ASP A 31 -12.14 8.14 -12.27
CA ASP A 31 -12.12 8.84 -13.56
C ASP A 31 -11.32 8.13 -14.68
N GLY A 32 -10.59 7.07 -14.36
CA GLY A 32 -9.79 6.29 -15.29
C GLY A 32 -8.47 6.93 -15.71
N LYS A 33 -8.09 8.09 -15.16
CA LYS A 33 -6.85 8.80 -15.53
C LYS A 33 -5.61 8.15 -14.91
N LYS A 34 -4.46 8.46 -15.48
CA LYS A 34 -3.14 8.15 -14.96
C LYS A 34 -2.69 9.23 -13.97
N TYR A 35 -2.02 8.83 -12.90
CA TYR A 35 -1.45 9.68 -11.85
C TYR A 35 -0.04 9.19 -11.51
N ALA A 36 0.73 10.01 -10.79
CA ALA A 36 1.96 9.59 -10.16
C ALA A 36 1.91 9.84 -8.65
N LEU A 37 2.23 8.82 -7.84
CA LEU A 37 2.60 9.00 -6.44
C LEU A 37 4.10 9.31 -6.39
N THR A 38 4.48 10.31 -5.58
CA THR A 38 5.85 10.81 -5.51
C THR A 38 6.41 10.74 -4.09
N LEU A 39 7.67 10.34 -3.95
CA LEU A 39 8.40 10.30 -2.69
C LEU A 39 9.69 11.12 -2.81
N LYS A 40 10.08 11.81 -1.74
CA LYS A 40 11.36 12.54 -1.67
C LYS A 40 12.10 12.25 -0.37
N ASN A 41 13.40 12.05 -0.49
CA ASN A 41 14.34 12.03 0.64
C ASN A 41 14.93 13.39 1.00
N GLU A 42 14.75 14.39 0.13
CA GLU A 42 15.34 15.72 0.31
C GLU A 42 14.34 16.82 -0.08
N ILE A 43 14.24 17.81 0.81
CA ILE A 43 13.61 19.10 0.57
C ILE A 43 14.70 20.14 0.83
N LEU A 44 15.18 20.79 -0.23
CA LEU A 44 16.10 21.92 -0.11
C LEU A 44 15.36 23.17 0.39
N PRO A 45 16.04 24.11 1.07
CA PRO A 45 15.48 25.42 1.36
C PRO A 45 14.93 26.11 0.10
N PRO A 46 13.88 26.94 0.22
CA PRO A 46 13.46 27.82 -0.87
C PRO A 46 14.62 28.67 -1.38
N ARG A 47 14.55 29.08 -2.66
CA ARG A 47 15.48 30.06 -3.20
C ARG A 47 15.23 31.46 -2.63
N ASP A 48 16.14 32.38 -2.94
CA ASP A 48 16.00 33.81 -2.65
C ASP A 48 14.69 34.43 -3.19
N ASP A 49 14.15 33.88 -4.28
CA ASP A 49 12.84 34.28 -4.85
C ASP A 49 11.62 33.58 -4.21
N GLY A 50 11.84 32.87 -3.09
CA GLY A 50 10.83 32.13 -2.34
C GLY A 50 10.35 30.83 -3.00
N ARG A 51 10.82 30.48 -4.21
CA ARG A 51 10.37 29.29 -4.92
C ARG A 51 11.04 28.02 -4.39
N GLU A 52 10.29 26.92 -4.37
CA GLU A 52 10.83 25.60 -4.07
C GLU A 52 11.89 25.17 -5.10
N GLN A 53 12.93 24.48 -4.62
CA GLN A 53 13.97 23.92 -5.47
C GLN A 53 13.62 22.52 -5.96
N SER A 54 14.00 22.20 -7.19
CA SER A 54 13.88 20.85 -7.73
C SER A 54 14.94 19.96 -7.09
N THR A 55 14.50 18.93 -6.37
CA THR A 55 15.29 17.77 -5.92
C THR A 55 14.93 16.52 -6.75
N VAL A 56 15.63 15.41 -6.55
CA VAL A 56 15.20 14.11 -7.08
C VAL A 56 13.83 13.75 -6.49
N SER A 57 12.94 13.24 -7.33
CA SER A 57 11.64 12.70 -6.96
C SER A 57 11.58 11.23 -7.37
N TRP A 58 11.07 10.37 -6.51
CA TRP A 58 10.83 8.97 -6.82
C TRP A 58 9.36 8.84 -7.22
N GLU A 59 9.08 8.55 -8.48
CA GLU A 59 7.73 8.55 -9.06
C GLU A 59 7.28 7.11 -9.38
N ALA A 60 6.12 6.71 -8.85
CA ALA A 60 5.40 5.50 -9.26
C ALA A 60 4.09 5.90 -9.95
N GLU A 61 3.93 5.50 -11.22
CA GLU A 61 2.74 5.79 -12.03
C GLU A 61 1.63 4.76 -11.78
N PHE A 62 0.38 5.21 -11.73
CA PHE A 62 -0.79 4.32 -11.63
C PHE A 62 -2.01 4.87 -12.37
N VAL A 63 -3.02 4.02 -12.58
CA VAL A 63 -4.27 4.40 -13.28
C VAL A 63 -5.47 4.13 -12.37
N ALA A 64 -6.29 5.15 -12.14
CA ALA A 64 -7.48 5.08 -11.29
C ALA A 64 -8.68 4.44 -12.03
N LYS A 65 -8.55 3.17 -12.45
CA LYS A 65 -9.54 2.50 -13.32
C LYS A 65 -10.89 2.21 -12.65
N LYS A 66 -10.91 2.03 -11.33
CA LYS A 66 -12.07 1.72 -10.49
C LYS A 66 -11.73 1.97 -9.01
N PRO A 67 -12.71 2.08 -8.11
CA PRO A 67 -12.48 2.06 -6.66
C PRO A 67 -11.71 0.82 -6.17
N GLY A 68 -11.04 0.97 -5.03
CA GLY A 68 -10.22 -0.06 -4.39
C GLY A 68 -8.73 0.25 -4.40
N ASP A 69 -7.94 -0.73 -3.97
CA ASP A 69 -6.52 -0.55 -3.69
C ASP A 69 -5.62 -0.73 -4.92
N VAL A 70 -4.76 0.25 -5.14
CA VAL A 70 -3.60 0.15 -6.04
C VAL A 70 -2.35 -0.08 -5.19
N LYS A 71 -1.69 -1.22 -5.36
CA LYS A 71 -0.41 -1.55 -4.70
C LYS A 71 0.76 -1.09 -5.56
N LEU A 72 1.62 -0.24 -5.00
CA LEU A 72 2.85 0.29 -5.57
C LEU A 72 4.03 -0.24 -4.74
N ARG A 73 4.79 -1.18 -5.27
CA ARG A 73 6.00 -1.73 -4.63
C ARG A 73 7.15 -0.73 -4.78
N TRP A 74 8.19 -0.85 -3.95
CA TRP A 74 9.37 0.02 -4.07
C TRP A 74 10.04 -0.02 -5.45
N ALA A 75 10.02 -1.17 -6.12
CA ALA A 75 10.53 -1.32 -7.49
C ALA A 75 9.73 -0.55 -8.57
N ASP A 76 8.50 -0.11 -8.27
CA ASP A 76 7.68 0.69 -9.20
C ASP A 76 8.10 2.18 -9.19
N PHE A 77 8.81 2.63 -8.15
CA PHE A 77 9.26 4.01 -8.01
C PHE A 77 10.55 4.26 -8.80
N LYS A 78 10.46 5.08 -9.84
CA LYS A 78 11.60 5.45 -10.68
C LYS A 78 12.12 6.84 -10.27
N PRO A 79 13.44 7.03 -10.19
CA PRO A 79 14.01 8.33 -9.88
C PRO A 79 13.83 9.28 -11.07
N THR A 80 13.37 10.50 -10.79
CA THR A 80 13.23 11.58 -11.77
C THR A 80 13.88 12.87 -11.27
N TYR A 81 14.31 13.70 -12.22
CA TYR A 81 14.68 15.07 -11.97
C TYR A 81 14.01 15.96 -13.03
N ARG A 82 13.18 16.91 -12.58
CA ARG A 82 12.38 17.80 -13.45
C ARG A 82 11.60 17.04 -14.55
N GLY A 83 10.94 15.95 -14.16
CA GLY A 83 10.07 15.17 -15.04
C GLY A 83 10.79 14.25 -16.04
N ARG A 84 12.12 14.11 -15.95
CA ARG A 84 12.94 13.15 -16.73
C ARG A 84 13.52 12.10 -15.80
N GLU A 85 13.62 10.86 -16.26
CA GLU A 85 14.27 9.77 -15.50
C GLU A 85 15.74 10.11 -15.17
N LYS A 86 16.17 9.87 -13.93
CA LYS A 86 17.54 10.10 -13.45
C LYS A 86 18.16 8.78 -12.99
N LYS A 87 18.77 8.04 -13.93
CA LYS A 87 19.29 6.67 -13.71
C LYS A 87 20.47 6.60 -12.72
N ASP A 88 21.16 7.70 -12.49
CA ASP A 88 22.30 7.88 -11.58
C ASP A 88 21.89 8.39 -10.18
N ALA A 89 20.60 8.29 -9.81
CA ALA A 89 20.10 8.83 -8.53
C ALA A 89 20.43 7.99 -7.28
N GLY A 90 20.99 6.79 -7.42
CA GLY A 90 21.18 5.84 -6.31
C GLY A 90 19.89 5.05 -6.03
N GLU A 91 19.57 4.84 -4.76
CA GLU A 91 18.40 4.09 -4.28
C GLU A 91 17.46 4.98 -3.45
N LEU A 92 16.17 4.62 -3.40
CA LEU A 92 15.17 5.28 -2.55
C LEU A 92 15.48 4.97 -1.08
N ASN A 93 15.86 6.00 -0.30
CA ASN A 93 16.11 5.79 1.13
C ASN A 93 14.78 5.65 1.89
N LEU A 94 14.31 4.42 2.06
CA LEU A 94 13.10 4.10 2.81
C LEU A 94 13.17 4.48 4.30
N GLY A 95 14.36 4.71 4.86
CA GLY A 95 14.52 5.09 6.26
C GLY A 95 14.16 6.53 6.59
N ASP A 96 14.08 7.40 5.59
CA ASP A 96 13.89 8.84 5.80
C ASP A 96 13.16 9.52 4.63
N ILE A 97 11.86 9.26 4.52
CA ILE A 97 10.98 9.94 3.56
C ILE A 97 10.55 11.29 4.15
N LYS A 98 10.90 12.37 3.43
CA LYS A 98 10.65 13.77 3.79
C LYS A 98 9.36 14.34 3.21
N ARG A 99 8.89 13.82 2.07
CA ARG A 99 7.65 14.28 1.43
C ARG A 99 6.98 13.15 0.67
N VAL A 100 5.65 13.10 0.76
CA VAL A 100 4.79 12.28 -0.12
C VAL A 100 3.96 13.25 -0.97
N GLY A 101 3.86 13.01 -2.27
CA GLY A 101 3.10 13.84 -3.20
C GLY A 101 2.28 13.03 -4.19
N LEU A 102 1.31 13.70 -4.80
CA LEU A 102 0.38 13.12 -5.78
C LEU A 102 0.24 14.09 -6.96
N MET A 103 0.44 13.59 -8.17
CA MET A 103 0.52 14.41 -9.38
C MET A 103 -0.39 13.91 -10.50
N MET A 104 -1.15 14.85 -11.06
CA MET A 104 -1.88 14.73 -12.32
C MET A 104 -1.11 15.49 -13.42
N ARG A 105 -0.53 14.74 -14.37
CA ARG A 105 0.23 15.24 -15.52
C ARG A 105 -0.41 14.77 -16.83
N SER A 106 -0.07 15.40 -17.96
CA SER A 106 -0.58 15.01 -19.28
C SER A 106 0.10 13.78 -19.90
N PHE A 107 1.17 13.28 -19.25
CA PHE A 107 2.04 12.21 -19.77
C PHE A 107 2.38 12.40 -21.25
N PHE A 108 2.93 13.58 -21.58
CA PHE A 108 3.35 13.97 -22.94
C PHE A 108 2.23 13.95 -24.00
N GLY A 109 0.97 14.09 -23.58
CA GLY A 109 -0.20 14.12 -24.45
C GLY A 109 -1.01 12.82 -24.48
N GLU A 110 -0.59 11.79 -23.73
CA GLU A 110 -1.39 10.57 -23.54
C GLU A 110 -2.74 10.82 -22.85
N GLN A 111 -2.89 11.93 -22.09
CA GLN A 111 -4.18 12.30 -21.48
C GLN A 111 -4.38 13.81 -21.32
N GLU A 112 -5.65 14.21 -21.42
CA GLU A 112 -6.14 15.58 -21.29
C GLU A 112 -7.56 15.61 -20.67
N GLY A 113 -8.15 16.81 -20.58
CA GLY A 113 -9.49 17.05 -20.03
C GLY A 113 -9.56 17.08 -18.51
N ASP A 114 -10.79 17.13 -17.99
CA ASP A 114 -11.07 17.13 -16.56
C ASP A 114 -10.64 15.83 -15.89
N PHE A 115 -10.33 15.93 -14.59
CA PHE A 115 -9.87 14.81 -13.76
C PHE A 115 -10.38 14.98 -12.33
N GLU A 116 -10.63 13.86 -11.65
CA GLU A 116 -11.07 13.84 -10.27
C GLU A 116 -10.60 12.54 -9.58
N LEU A 117 -9.90 12.68 -8.45
CA LEU A 117 -9.37 11.54 -7.70
C LEU A 117 -9.80 11.61 -6.24
N HIS A 118 -10.83 10.83 -5.91
CA HIS A 118 -11.24 10.59 -4.54
C HIS A 118 -10.39 9.49 -3.91
N LEU A 119 -9.70 9.80 -2.82
CA LEU A 119 -8.91 8.83 -2.05
C LEU A 119 -9.59 8.53 -0.72
N PHE A 120 -9.47 7.27 -0.28
CA PHE A 120 -9.78 6.87 1.08
C PHE A 120 -8.52 6.95 1.96
N SER A 121 -7.39 6.47 1.46
CA SER A 121 -6.11 6.51 2.17
C SER A 121 -4.90 6.38 1.24
N ILE A 122 -3.74 6.77 1.77
CA ILE A 122 -2.42 6.38 1.26
C ILE A 122 -1.70 5.74 2.45
N SER A 123 -1.31 4.48 2.35
CA SER A 123 -0.78 3.70 3.49
C SER A 123 0.38 2.80 3.08
N ALA A 124 1.33 2.54 3.98
CA ALA A 124 2.37 1.55 3.72
C ALA A 124 1.86 0.13 4.05
N PHE A 125 2.26 -0.88 3.26
CA PHE A 125 1.84 -2.27 3.47
C PHE A 125 3.03 -3.21 3.70
N LYS A 126 2.80 -4.27 4.47
CA LYS A 126 3.75 -5.39 4.65
C LYS A 126 3.13 -6.65 4.06
N LEU A 127 3.95 -7.57 3.55
CA LEU A 127 3.50 -8.93 3.31
C LEU A 127 3.61 -9.69 4.64
N VAL A 128 2.49 -10.22 5.13
CA VAL A 128 2.50 -11.19 6.22
C VAL A 128 2.43 -12.57 5.57
N PRO A 129 3.43 -13.46 5.75
CA PRO A 129 3.33 -14.83 5.30
C PRO A 129 2.10 -15.49 5.91
N TYR A 130 1.35 -16.24 5.11
CA TYR A 130 0.32 -17.12 5.65
C TYR A 130 1.05 -18.36 6.21
N GLU A 131 1.21 -18.40 7.53
CA GLU A 131 1.62 -19.62 8.24
C GLU A 131 0.60 -20.71 7.88
N THR A 132 1.02 -21.67 7.08
CA THR A 132 0.22 -22.87 6.85
C THR A 132 0.32 -23.71 8.11
N ASP A 133 -0.73 -23.68 8.94
CA ASP A 133 -0.90 -24.62 10.05
C ASP A 133 -0.66 -26.04 9.52
N SER A 134 0.47 -26.63 9.94
CA SER A 134 0.80 -28.02 9.62
C SER A 134 -0.23 -28.88 10.34
N VAL A 135 -1.26 -29.33 9.62
CA VAL A 135 -2.14 -30.37 10.12
C VAL A 135 -1.32 -31.65 10.15
N ASP A 136 -0.71 -31.92 11.32
CA ASP A 136 0.00 -33.16 11.59
C ASP A 136 -0.91 -34.33 11.20
N GLY A 137 -0.39 -35.20 10.34
CA GLY A 137 -1.20 -36.25 9.73
C GLY A 137 -1.62 -37.28 10.76
N ASP A 138 -2.92 -37.35 11.05
CA ASP A 138 -3.53 -38.44 11.81
C ASP A 138 -3.14 -39.81 11.20
N GLU A 139 -2.24 -40.53 11.86
CA GLU A 139 -1.96 -41.92 11.52
C GLU A 139 -3.22 -42.75 11.67
N LYS A 140 -3.73 -43.29 10.56
CA LYS A 140 -4.86 -44.22 10.55
C LYS A 140 -4.46 -45.56 11.16
N GLN A 141 -4.54 -45.69 12.49
CA GLN A 141 -4.55 -47.00 13.15
C GLN A 141 -5.99 -47.51 13.28
N HIS A 142 -6.33 -48.45 12.41
CA HIS A 142 -7.63 -49.11 12.36
C HIS A 142 -7.55 -50.44 13.11
N LEU A 143 -8.33 -50.62 14.20
CA LEU A 143 -9.29 -51.73 14.39
C LEU A 143 -9.86 -51.88 15.82
N LYS A 144 -11.16 -52.21 15.87
CA LYS A 144 -11.95 -52.90 16.92
C LYS A 144 -12.44 -52.13 18.17
N ALA A 145 -13.76 -51.88 18.16
CA ALA A 145 -14.64 -51.97 19.33
C ALA A 145 -14.89 -53.46 19.71
N PRO A 146 -15.60 -53.84 20.82
CA PRO A 146 -16.39 -53.00 21.74
C PRO A 146 -16.25 -53.32 23.26
N HIS A 147 -16.68 -52.41 24.15
CA HIS A 147 -17.91 -52.60 24.96
C HIS A 147 -18.29 -51.36 25.80
N VAL A 148 -19.54 -51.33 26.25
CA VAL A 148 -20.22 -50.28 27.04
C VAL A 148 -19.71 -50.16 28.48
N GLY A 149 -19.55 -48.93 28.97
CA GLY A 149 -19.40 -48.60 30.39
C GLY A 149 -19.49 -47.08 30.60
N SER A 150 -20.45 -46.63 31.41
CA SER A 150 -20.69 -45.22 31.73
C SER A 150 -19.80 -44.72 32.87
N GLU A 151 -19.25 -43.51 32.77
CA GLU A 151 -19.32 -42.53 33.87
C GLU A 151 -18.95 -41.11 33.44
N GLU A 152 -19.44 -40.14 34.20
CA GLU A 152 -19.45 -38.71 33.93
C GLU A 152 -18.36 -38.02 34.76
N SER A 153 -17.52 -37.17 34.15
CA SER A 153 -16.61 -36.30 34.89
C SER A 153 -16.35 -34.99 34.15
N ALA A 154 -16.46 -33.89 34.89
CA ALA A 154 -16.60 -32.55 34.33
C ALA A 154 -15.26 -31.83 34.12
N GLY A 155 -15.29 -30.85 33.21
CA GLY A 155 -14.54 -29.60 33.42
C GLY A 155 -13.38 -29.33 32.48
N LYS A 156 -13.67 -28.69 31.35
CA LYS A 156 -13.45 -27.23 31.23
C LYS A 156 -14.17 -26.65 30.02
N GLU A 157 -15.02 -25.67 30.27
CA GLU A 157 -15.79 -25.00 29.24
C GLU A 157 -15.03 -23.83 28.57
N LYS A 158 -15.24 -23.72 27.26
CA LYS A 158 -15.52 -22.48 26.50
C LYS A 158 -14.58 -21.28 26.67
N TRP A 159 -13.59 -21.22 25.77
CA TRP A 159 -13.27 -20.04 24.95
C TRP A 159 -12.59 -20.60 23.68
N TRP A 160 -12.93 -20.25 22.42
CA TRP A 160 -13.85 -19.25 21.87
C TRP A 160 -14.76 -19.89 20.79
N LYS A 161 -16.01 -19.44 20.63
CA LYS A 161 -16.86 -19.71 19.44
C LYS A 161 -17.76 -18.51 19.11
N SER A 162 -17.41 -17.78 18.06
CA SER A 162 -18.28 -16.92 17.25
C SER A 162 -17.55 -16.70 15.91
N LEU A 163 -17.90 -17.42 14.84
CA LEU A 163 -18.91 -16.99 13.85
C LEU A 163 -18.52 -15.62 13.25
N LEU A 164 -17.94 -15.51 12.05
CA LEU A 164 -18.31 -16.02 10.71
C LEU A 164 -19.75 -15.70 10.27
N CYS A 165 -19.82 -15.09 9.08
CA CYS A 165 -20.98 -14.81 8.22
C CYS A 165 -21.92 -13.65 8.60
N GLY A 166 -22.19 -12.79 7.60
CA GLY A 166 -23.06 -11.62 7.69
C GLY A 166 -23.13 -10.87 6.36
N LEU A 167 -23.69 -11.53 5.33
CA LEU A 167 -23.96 -10.95 4.00
C LEU A 167 -25.41 -10.47 3.96
N VAL A 168 -25.61 -9.18 3.65
CA VAL A 168 -26.87 -8.55 3.19
C VAL A 168 -26.49 -7.47 2.19
#